data_AF-Q82C04-F1
#
_entry.id   AF-Q82C04-F1
#
_cell.length_a   1.000
_cell.length_b   1.000
_cell.length_c   1.000
_cell.angle_alpha   90.00
_cell.angle_beta   90.00
_cell.angle_gamma   90.00
#
_symmetry.space_group_name_H-M   'P 1'
#
loop_
_entity.id
_entity.type
_entity.pdbx_description
1 polymer ?
#
loop_
_entity_poly.entity_id
_entity_poly.type
_entity_poly.pdbx_seq_one_letter_code
_entity_poly.pdbx_strand_id
1 'polypeptide(L)'
;MQDGTGTVSPQQFSEGIGTMNAIPEYEFVSAAACRDKKVGNCPQVAVNLPGVVALRDSERPETIVTMTPDQWVTLTDAVKAGEFDLSA
;
A
#
# COMPACT_ATOMS: atom_id res chain seq x y z
N MET A 1 -13.77 45.74 -24.97
CA MET A 1 -12.82 44.65 -24.72
C MET A 1 -12.85 44.42 -23.22
N GLN A 2 -13.66 43.45 -22.78
CA GLN A 2 -13.91 43.17 -21.37
C GLN A 2 -13.30 41.83 -20.99
N ASP A 3 -12.73 41.87 -19.80
CA ASP A 3 -12.09 40.86 -18.97
C ASP A 3 -12.96 39.61 -18.75
N GLY A 4 -12.33 38.46 -18.57
CA GLY A 4 -13.01 37.17 -18.50
C GLY A 4 -12.08 36.07 -17.97
N THR A 5 -11.75 36.16 -16.69
CA THR A 5 -11.15 35.11 -15.88
C THR A 5 -12.05 33.87 -15.85
N GLY A 6 -11.76 32.90 -16.72
CA GLY A 6 -12.39 31.58 -16.69
C GLY A 6 -11.75 30.72 -15.60
N THR A 7 -12.39 30.62 -14.44
CA THR A 7 -12.14 29.59 -13.43
C THR A 7 -12.44 28.21 -14.02
N VAL A 8 -11.42 27.38 -14.22
CA VAL A 8 -11.63 25.97 -14.56
C VAL A 8 -12.02 25.23 -13.27
N SER A 9 -13.31 24.92 -13.14
CA SER A 9 -13.80 24.01 -12.08
C SER A 9 -13.29 22.58 -12.33
N PRO A 10 -12.70 21.90 -11.34
CA PRO A 10 -12.12 20.55 -11.52
C PRO A 10 -13.16 19.40 -11.57
N GLN A 11 -14.40 19.65 -12.01
CA GLN A 11 -15.48 18.65 -11.91
C GLN A 11 -15.96 18.07 -13.25
N GLN A 12 -15.30 18.35 -14.38
CA GLN A 12 -15.77 17.89 -15.69
C GLN A 12 -14.83 16.84 -16.30
N PHE A 13 -14.78 15.64 -15.73
CA PHE A 13 -14.31 14.45 -16.45
C PHE A 13 -15.10 13.23 -15.99
N SER A 14 -16.33 13.09 -16.48
CA SER A 14 -17.15 11.91 -16.23
C SER A 14 -17.98 11.53 -17.46
N GLU A 15 -17.37 10.95 -18.49
CA GLU A 15 -18.13 10.20 -19.51
C GLU A 15 -17.35 8.94 -19.96
N GLY A 16 -17.61 7.83 -19.24
CA GLY A 16 -17.73 6.48 -19.80
C GLY A 16 -16.48 5.67 -20.18
N ILE A 17 -15.88 4.92 -19.23
CA ILE A 17 -15.21 3.63 -19.50
C ILE A 17 -15.34 2.71 -18.27
N GLY A 18 -16.22 1.71 -18.35
CA GLY A 18 -16.30 0.56 -17.44
C GLY A 18 -16.70 0.89 -15.99
N THR A 19 -17.32 -0.05 -15.30
CA THR A 19 -17.27 -0.06 -13.85
C THR A 19 -15.80 -0.13 -13.47
N MET A 20 -15.17 0.99 -13.11
CA MET A 20 -13.94 0.97 -12.34
C MET A 20 -14.29 0.15 -11.10
N ASN A 21 -13.92 -1.14 -11.11
CA ASN A 21 -13.96 -1.96 -9.91
C ASN A 21 -13.20 -1.13 -8.88
N ALA A 22 -13.93 -0.55 -7.92
CA ALA A 22 -13.32 0.22 -6.85
C ALA A 22 -12.19 -0.66 -6.31
N ILE A 23 -10.97 -0.13 -6.31
CA ILE A 23 -9.85 -0.87 -5.74
C ILE A 23 -10.29 -1.20 -4.32
N PRO A 24 -10.40 -2.48 -3.93
CA PRO A 24 -10.88 -2.80 -2.61
C PRO A 24 -9.92 -2.17 -1.60
N GLU A 25 -10.48 -1.54 -0.57
CA GLU A 25 -9.70 -1.03 0.56
C GLU A 25 -8.82 -2.16 1.11
N TYR A 26 -7.56 -1.89 1.47
CA TYR A 26 -6.64 -2.91 1.94
C TYR A 26 -7.18 -3.66 3.17
N GLU A 27 -7.22 -4.99 3.11
CA GLU A 27 -7.52 -5.84 4.25
C GLU A 27 -6.22 -6.34 4.88
N PHE A 28 -5.70 -5.60 5.86
CA PHE A 28 -4.43 -5.90 6.51
C PHE A 28 -4.55 -6.98 7.59
N VAL A 29 -3.64 -7.95 7.57
CA VAL A 29 -3.48 -8.95 8.63
C VAL A 29 -2.10 -8.86 9.27
N SER A 30 -2.02 -9.08 10.59
CA SER A 30 -0.75 -9.12 11.33
C SER A 30 -0.15 -10.53 11.35
N ALA A 31 1.17 -10.62 11.42
CA ALA A 31 1.87 -11.89 11.67
C ALA A 31 1.41 -12.54 12.98
N ALA A 32 1.44 -13.87 13.08
CA ALA A 32 0.98 -14.58 14.27
C ALA A 32 1.75 -14.21 15.56
N ALA A 33 3.04 -13.86 15.44
CA ALA A 33 3.85 -13.37 16.55
C ALA A 33 3.31 -12.07 17.17
N CYS A 34 2.54 -11.30 16.40
CA CYS A 34 1.92 -10.03 16.79
C CYS A 34 0.54 -10.18 17.45
N ARG A 35 0.14 -11.41 17.83
CA ARG A 35 -1.14 -11.65 18.53
C ARG A 35 -1.11 -11.24 20.01
N ASP A 36 0.08 -11.18 20.62
CA ASP A 36 0.24 -10.67 21.98
C ASP A 36 0.16 -9.15 21.97
N LYS A 37 -0.73 -8.57 22.78
CA LYS A 37 -0.91 -7.11 22.92
C LYS A 37 0.32 -6.39 23.48
N LYS A 38 1.31 -7.13 24.00
CA LYS A 38 2.59 -6.60 24.46
C LYS A 38 3.58 -6.40 23.31
N VAL A 39 3.32 -6.95 22.13
CA VAL A 39 4.14 -6.76 20.93
C VAL A 39 3.56 -5.60 20.13
N GLY A 40 4.30 -4.48 20.08
CA GLY A 40 4.01 -3.32 19.22
C GLY A 40 4.76 -3.38 17.89
N ASN A 41 4.64 -2.33 17.07
CA ASN A 41 5.34 -2.16 15.78
C ASN A 41 5.32 -3.43 14.91
N CYS A 42 4.10 -3.86 14.59
CA CYS A 42 3.82 -5.13 13.95
C CYS A 42 3.65 -4.99 12.45
N PRO A 43 4.46 -5.71 11.64
CA PRO A 43 4.26 -5.77 10.19
C PRO A 43 2.88 -6.35 9.85
N GLN A 44 2.20 -5.71 8.91
CA GLN A 44 0.91 -6.12 8.39
C GLN A 44 0.94 -6.23 6.87
N VAL A 45 0.32 -7.29 6.33
CA VAL A 45 0.22 -7.52 4.87
C VAL A 45 -1.24 -7.53 4.45
N ALA A 46 -1.56 -6.87 3.33
CA ALA A 46 -2.91 -6.90 2.76
C ALA A 46 -3.18 -8.23 2.04
N VAL A 47 -4.33 -8.85 2.27
CA VAL A 47 -4.66 -10.19 1.75
C VAL A 47 -5.69 -10.20 0.62
N ASN A 48 -6.24 -9.04 0.27
CA ASN A 48 -7.37 -8.90 -0.65
C ASN A 48 -7.00 -8.28 -2.01
N LEU A 49 -5.70 -8.22 -2.34
CA LEU A 49 -5.22 -7.65 -3.60
C LEU A 49 -4.51 -8.69 -4.46
N PRO A 50 -5.07 -9.07 -5.63
CA PRO A 50 -4.38 -9.92 -6.56
C PRO A 50 -3.23 -9.15 -7.24
N GLY A 51 -2.05 -9.76 -7.31
CA GLY A 51 -0.90 -9.23 -8.06
C GLY A 51 -0.15 -8.07 -7.38
N VAL A 52 -0.53 -7.69 -6.16
CA VAL A 52 0.16 -6.67 -5.36
C VAL A 52 0.33 -7.18 -3.94
N VAL A 53 1.53 -7.04 -3.39
CA VAL A 53 1.77 -7.18 -1.95
C VAL A 53 1.87 -5.78 -1.37
N ALA A 54 0.97 -5.45 -0.44
CA ALA A 54 1.02 -4.21 0.33
C ALA A 54 1.41 -4.51 1.77
N LEU A 55 2.50 -3.90 2.23
CA LEU A 55 3.05 -4.03 3.57
C LEU A 55 2.94 -2.68 4.29
N ARG A 56 2.63 -2.70 5.58
CA ARG A 56 2.74 -1.53 6.46
C ARG A 56 3.15 -1.93 7.86
N ASP A 57 3.54 -0.94 8.66
CA ASP A 57 3.68 -1.09 10.10
C ASP A 57 2.37 -0.71 10.82
N SER A 58 2.00 -1.44 11.87
CA SER A 58 0.76 -1.18 12.62
C SER A 58 0.73 0.19 13.33
N GLU A 59 1.90 0.75 13.69
CA GLU A 59 2.04 2.06 14.33
C GLU A 59 2.13 3.21 13.31
N ARG A 60 2.35 2.89 12.02
CA ARG A 60 2.35 3.85 10.90
C ARG A 60 1.37 3.41 9.81
N PRO A 61 0.06 3.30 10.13
CA PRO A 61 -0.93 2.66 9.26
C PRO A 61 -1.13 3.36 7.90
N GLU A 62 -0.72 4.62 7.78
CA GLU A 62 -0.76 5.45 6.57
C GLU A 62 0.43 5.24 5.63
N THR A 63 1.53 4.66 6.12
CA THR A 63 2.73 4.41 5.32
C THR A 63 2.68 2.99 4.75
N ILE A 64 2.28 2.89 3.48
CA ILE A 64 2.12 1.61 2.79
C ILE A 64 3.21 1.46 1.73
N VAL A 65 3.95 0.36 1.81
CA VAL A 65 4.90 -0.07 0.79
C VAL A 65 4.21 -1.11 -0.09
N THR A 66 4.15 -0.85 -1.39
CA THR A 66 3.61 -1.81 -2.37
C THR A 66 4.72 -2.40 -3.23
N MET A 67 4.59 -3.68 -3.56
CA MET A 67 5.52 -4.38 -4.44
C MET A 67 4.80 -5.51 -5.19
N THR A 68 5.43 -6.02 -6.25
CA THR A 68 4.93 -7.21 -6.95
C THR A 68 5.19 -8.47 -6.12
N PRO A 69 4.48 -9.59 -6.39
CA PRO A 69 4.77 -10.87 -5.75
C PRO A 69 6.22 -11.33 -5.92
N ASP A 70 6.81 -11.13 -7.11
CA ASP A 70 8.20 -11.51 -7.37
C ASP A 70 9.20 -10.66 -6.56
N GLN A 71 8.92 -9.36 -6.41
CA GLN A 71 9.70 -8.47 -5.55
C GLN A 71 9.57 -8.88 -4.07
N TRP A 72 8.37 -9.27 -3.63
CA TRP A 72 8.17 -9.79 -2.28
C TRP A 72 8.97 -11.07 -2.02
N VAL A 73 8.95 -12.04 -2.95
CA VAL A 73 9.77 -13.26 -2.85
C VAL A 73 11.25 -12.89 -2.73
N THR A 74 11.75 -12.05 -3.64
CA THR A 74 13.14 -11.57 -3.65
C THR A 74 13.52 -10.92 -2.31
N LEU A 75 12.68 -10.01 -1.79
CA LEU A 75 12.88 -9.37 -0.50
C LEU A 75 12.93 -10.38 0.65
N THR A 76 11.97 -11.30 0.73
CA THR A 76 11.92 -12.27 1.82
C THR A 76 13.07 -13.27 1.79
N ASP A 77 13.58 -13.59 0.61
CA ASP A 77 14.72 -14.49 0.47
C ASP A 77 16.02 -13.80 0.91
N ALA A 78 16.24 -12.55 0.52
CA ALA A 78 17.35 -11.72 1.01
C ALA A 78 17.30 -11.57 2.55
N VAL A 79 16.12 -11.27 3.11
CA VAL A 79 15.90 -11.17 4.57
C VAL A 79 16.24 -12.49 5.28
N LYS A 80 15.82 -13.63 4.75
CA LYS A 80 16.15 -14.96 5.31
C LYS A 80 17.64 -15.29 5.18
N ALA A 81 18.29 -14.80 4.14
CA ALA A 81 19.73 -14.94 3.93
C ALA A 81 20.57 -14.01 4.83
N GLY A 82 19.93 -13.06 5.54
CA GLY A 82 20.61 -12.10 6.39
C GLY A 82 21.22 -10.93 5.61
N GLU A 83 20.78 -10.70 4.37
CA GLU A 83 21.26 -9.61 3.52
C GLU A 83 20.67 -8.28 3.97
N PHE A 84 21.40 -7.59 4.84
CA PHE A 84 21.06 -6.26 5.31
C PHE A 84 22.28 -5.34 5.26
N ASP A 85 22.08 -4.13 4.75
CA ASP A 85 23.05 -3.03 4.93
C ASP A 85 22.63 -2.19 6.14
N LEU A 86 23.05 -2.63 7.32
CA LEU A 86 22.71 -1.99 8.61
C LEU A 86 23.73 -0.93 9.03
N SER A 87 24.63 -0.51 8.14
CA SER A 87 25.74 0.39 8.45
C SER A 87 25.42 1.88 8.37
N ALA A 88 24.15 2.22 8.05
CA ALA A 88 23.67 3.59 7.83
C ALA A 88 23.52 4.42 9.12
#